data_AF-A0A3P7KZC6-F1
#
_entry.id   AF-A0A3P7KZC6-F1
#
_cell.length_a   1.000
_cell.length_b   1.000
_cell.length_c   1.000
_cell.angle_alpha   90.00
_cell.angle_beta   90.00
_cell.angle_gamma   90.00
#
_symmetry.space_group_name_H-M   'P 1'
#
loop_
_entity.id
_entity.type
_entity.pdbx_description
1 polymer ?
#
loop_
_entity_poly.entity_id
_entity_poly.type
_entity_poly.pdbx_seq_one_letter_code
_entity_poly.pdbx_strand_id
1 'polypeptide(L)'
;MDENWNLMREGLPEVPKVTDWLVQATPSAARIGFDPQQLLFFAVESTIRDLACAEAKISAGSAPRQLIPVPGANLVDCVWENWEEAASRRPPRPRKPISSVPVSFAGQTWQEKLDNLRAQMVKENVGAVVIFALDEIAWLLNLRGDDISHNPVFFAYLVVTRDVLHLFIDAERGAGSVDLAEYFSCDSHKVERHAYSDFRGWMSELKGNRAILEAGRVWLPPTASYALMDAIPVNLRYIEISPLSSAKAIKNEAELAGMRQTNLVDSLALCDFLAWLKDITSPAQSPAGDGAASSDPCGVVADPPRIRAAAEGCKGLSFATISGIDENGAIIHYHVGDSTNPRPLTANSMYLIDSGGQYSTGTTNVTRTVHVGTPTVEQREDFTHVLKALISLATLLFPDGTTGTALDVV
;
A
#
# COMPACT_ATOMS: atom_id res chain seq x y z
N MET A 1 -19.41 -3.30 -13.31
CA MET A 1 -19.08 -3.67 -14.70
C MET A 1 -20.39 -3.86 -15.44
N ASP A 2 -20.54 -3.23 -16.60
CA ASP A 2 -21.73 -3.42 -17.45
C ASP A 2 -21.50 -4.58 -18.46
N GLU A 3 -22.39 -4.69 -19.45
CA GLU A 3 -22.35 -5.73 -20.49
C GLU A 3 -21.17 -5.63 -21.47
N ASN A 4 -20.41 -4.53 -21.47
CA ASN A 4 -19.22 -4.38 -22.32
C ASN A 4 -18.01 -5.14 -21.78
N TRP A 5 -18.07 -5.65 -20.54
CA TRP A 5 -16.94 -6.26 -19.85
C TRP A 5 -17.10 -7.77 -19.71
N ASN A 6 -16.02 -8.49 -20.01
CA ASN A 6 -15.90 -9.93 -19.75
C ASN A 6 -15.04 -10.16 -18.50
N LEU A 7 -15.62 -10.73 -17.43
CA LEU A 7 -14.90 -11.08 -16.22
C LEU A 7 -14.06 -12.36 -16.43
N MET A 8 -12.74 -12.23 -16.36
CA MET A 8 -11.80 -13.35 -16.36
C MET A 8 -11.34 -13.62 -14.92
N ARG A 9 -11.71 -14.78 -14.35
CA ARG A 9 -11.38 -15.14 -12.96
C ARG A 9 -10.06 -15.89 -12.88
N GLU A 10 -8.99 -15.17 -12.55
CA GLU A 10 -7.65 -15.74 -12.42
C GLU A 10 -7.63 -16.92 -11.42
N GLY A 11 -6.84 -17.95 -11.75
CA GLY A 11 -6.69 -19.16 -10.93
C GLY A 11 -7.65 -20.31 -11.27
N LEU A 12 -8.70 -20.06 -12.05
CA LEU A 12 -9.58 -21.14 -12.53
C LEU A 12 -8.97 -21.88 -13.73
N PRO A 13 -9.06 -23.22 -13.81
CA PRO A 13 -8.45 -24.01 -14.88
C PRO A 13 -8.87 -23.61 -16.31
N GLU A 14 -10.10 -23.12 -16.46
CA GLU A 14 -10.69 -22.71 -17.74
C GLU A 14 -10.31 -21.30 -18.17
N VAL A 15 -9.77 -20.46 -17.28
CA VAL A 15 -9.43 -19.07 -17.58
C VAL A 15 -8.01 -19.02 -18.14
N PRO A 16 -7.81 -18.59 -19.40
CA PRO A 16 -6.49 -18.55 -20.00
C PRO A 16 -5.61 -17.53 -19.28
N LYS A 17 -4.28 -17.76 -19.31
CA LYS A 17 -3.32 -16.72 -18.96
C LYS A 17 -3.51 -15.53 -19.89
N VAL A 18 -3.21 -14.32 -19.40
CA VAL A 18 -3.31 -13.07 -20.19
C VAL A 18 -2.59 -13.20 -21.54
N THR A 19 -1.40 -13.81 -21.57
CA THR A 19 -0.63 -13.98 -22.81
C THR A 19 -1.24 -14.97 -23.79
N ASP A 20 -1.80 -16.08 -23.32
CA ASP A 20 -2.54 -17.03 -24.16
C ASP A 20 -3.81 -16.37 -24.72
N TRP A 21 -4.52 -15.56 -23.91
CA TRP A 21 -5.68 -14.79 -24.36
C TRP A 21 -5.30 -13.73 -25.41
N LEU A 22 -4.23 -12.97 -25.21
CA LEU A 22 -3.76 -11.96 -26.16
C LEU A 22 -3.48 -12.58 -27.54
N VAL A 23 -2.87 -13.77 -27.55
CA VAL A 23 -2.59 -14.52 -28.78
C VAL A 23 -3.86 -14.95 -29.51
N GLN A 24 -4.93 -15.28 -28.78
CA GLN A 24 -6.22 -15.64 -29.38
C GLN A 24 -7.03 -14.41 -29.82
N ALA A 25 -6.96 -13.32 -29.06
CA ALA A 25 -7.83 -12.16 -29.19
C ALA A 25 -7.32 -11.11 -30.19
N THR A 26 -6.03 -11.13 -30.54
CA THR A 26 -5.42 -10.10 -31.42
C THR A 26 -4.84 -10.73 -32.69
N PRO A 27 -4.71 -9.99 -33.81
CA PRO A 27 -4.07 -10.51 -35.01
C PRO A 27 -2.56 -10.73 -34.79
N SER A 28 -1.93 -11.50 -35.67
CA SER A 28 -0.47 -11.60 -35.71
C SER A 28 0.17 -10.22 -35.95
N ALA A 29 1.42 -10.05 -35.49
CA ALA A 29 2.14 -8.78 -35.52
C ALA A 29 1.48 -7.60 -34.76
N ALA A 30 0.44 -7.83 -33.95
CA ALA A 30 -0.20 -6.77 -33.18
C ALA A 30 0.78 -6.09 -32.20
N ARG A 31 0.61 -4.78 -32.05
CA ARG A 31 1.32 -3.96 -31.08
C ARG A 31 0.42 -3.75 -29.87
N ILE A 32 0.81 -4.30 -28.73
CA ILE A 32 0.06 -4.27 -27.49
C ILE A 32 0.68 -3.20 -26.59
N GLY A 33 -0.01 -2.06 -26.45
CA GLY A 33 0.47 -0.92 -25.69
C GLY A 33 0.34 -1.12 -24.17
N PHE A 34 1.31 -0.62 -23.40
CA PHE A 34 1.19 -0.52 -21.94
C PHE A 34 1.76 0.82 -21.43
N ASP A 35 1.28 1.29 -20.27
CA ASP A 35 1.86 2.46 -19.60
C ASP A 35 3.12 2.02 -18.81
N PRO A 36 4.32 2.47 -19.21
CA PRO A 36 5.56 2.05 -18.56
C PRO A 36 5.72 2.58 -17.14
N GLN A 37 4.91 3.55 -16.70
CA GLN A 37 4.95 4.05 -15.32
C GLN A 37 4.16 3.17 -14.34
N GLN A 38 3.15 2.44 -14.83
CA GLN A 38 2.22 1.69 -13.98
C GLN A 38 2.61 0.21 -13.84
N LEU A 39 3.42 -0.31 -14.76
CA LEU A 39 3.85 -1.71 -14.72
C LEU A 39 5.29 -1.85 -14.22
N LEU A 40 5.52 -2.88 -13.41
CA LEU A 40 6.85 -3.26 -12.93
C LEU A 40 7.70 -3.78 -14.09
N PHE A 41 8.98 -3.40 -14.13
CA PHE A 41 9.90 -3.82 -15.19
C PHE A 41 9.95 -5.36 -15.34
N PHE A 42 10.14 -6.07 -14.23
CA PHE A 42 10.23 -7.53 -14.25
C PHE A 42 8.90 -8.24 -14.56
N ALA A 43 7.76 -7.62 -14.26
CA ALA A 43 6.45 -8.15 -14.66
C ALA A 43 6.26 -8.06 -16.19
N VAL A 44 6.69 -6.95 -16.79
CA VAL A 44 6.70 -6.79 -18.25
C VAL A 44 7.66 -7.78 -18.90
N GLU A 45 8.88 -7.94 -18.39
CA GLU A 45 9.83 -8.94 -18.90
C GLU A 45 9.28 -10.37 -18.81
N SER A 46 8.59 -10.71 -17.71
CA SER A 46 7.91 -12.01 -17.59
C SER A 46 6.81 -12.16 -18.62
N THR A 47 6.00 -11.12 -18.82
CA THR A 47 4.91 -11.12 -19.80
C THR A 47 5.44 -11.24 -21.23
N ILE A 48 6.57 -10.62 -21.56
CA ILE A 48 7.24 -10.78 -22.86
C ILE A 48 7.68 -12.23 -23.07
N ARG A 49 8.29 -12.87 -22.06
CA ARG A 49 8.68 -14.29 -22.14
C ARG A 49 7.46 -15.20 -22.27
N ASP A 50 6.43 -14.98 -21.47
CA ASP A 50 5.20 -15.76 -21.49
C ASP A 50 4.44 -15.59 -22.82
N LEU A 51 4.49 -14.39 -23.41
CA LEU A 51 3.93 -14.13 -24.74
C LEU A 51 4.72 -14.86 -25.82
N ALA A 52 6.05 -14.85 -25.77
CA ALA A 52 6.88 -15.60 -26.71
C ALA A 52 6.61 -17.12 -26.63
N CYS A 53 6.41 -17.65 -25.43
CA CYS A 53 6.00 -19.04 -25.21
C CYS A 53 4.61 -19.33 -25.79
N ALA A 54 3.65 -18.42 -25.64
CA ALA A 54 2.31 -18.56 -26.21
C ALA A 54 2.32 -18.49 -27.74
N GLU A 55 3.10 -17.57 -28.32
CA GLU A 55 3.31 -17.43 -29.78
C GLU A 55 3.87 -18.71 -30.40
N ALA A 56 4.84 -19.34 -29.74
CA ALA A 56 5.45 -20.59 -30.21
C ALA A 56 4.44 -21.75 -30.35
N LYS A 57 3.30 -21.70 -29.66
CA LYS A 57 2.25 -22.74 -29.75
C LYS A 57 1.38 -22.61 -31.00
N ILE A 58 1.25 -21.41 -31.59
CA ILE A 58 0.19 -21.14 -32.57
C ILE A 58 0.64 -21.03 -34.03
N SER A 59 1.91 -20.76 -34.35
CA SER A 59 2.52 -21.07 -35.67
C SER A 59 3.93 -20.46 -35.86
N ALA A 60 4.80 -21.24 -36.50
CA ALA A 60 6.08 -20.80 -37.06
C ALA A 60 5.84 -20.14 -38.44
N GLY A 61 5.79 -18.80 -38.51
CA GLY A 61 5.79 -18.09 -39.80
C GLY A 61 5.13 -16.71 -39.84
N SER A 62 4.32 -16.36 -38.83
CA SER A 62 3.80 -14.99 -38.70
C SER A 62 4.72 -14.15 -37.83
N ALA A 63 4.79 -12.83 -38.08
CA ALA A 63 5.52 -11.93 -37.21
C ALA A 63 4.90 -11.93 -35.79
N PRO A 64 5.73 -11.99 -34.73
CA PRO A 64 5.24 -12.11 -33.36
C PRO A 64 4.58 -10.80 -32.91
N ARG A 65 3.61 -10.90 -31.99
CA ARG A 65 3.07 -9.72 -31.30
C ARG A 65 4.15 -9.08 -30.43
N GLN A 66 4.00 -7.77 -30.21
CA GLN A 66 4.99 -6.99 -29.47
C GLN A 66 4.30 -6.21 -28.35
N LEU A 67 4.81 -6.32 -27.13
CA LEU A 67 4.49 -5.37 -26.07
C LEU A 67 5.29 -4.09 -26.31
N ILE A 68 4.60 -2.95 -26.35
CA ILE A 68 5.19 -1.65 -26.66
C ILE A 68 4.91 -0.68 -25.51
N PRO A 69 5.92 -0.08 -24.89
CA PRO A 69 5.69 1.00 -23.94
C PRO A 69 5.10 2.20 -24.69
N VAL A 70 4.01 2.76 -24.14
CA VAL A 70 3.39 3.98 -24.66
C VAL A 70 3.86 5.14 -23.79
N PRO A 71 4.85 5.95 -24.24
CA PRO A 71 5.36 7.06 -23.44
C PRO A 71 4.39 8.23 -23.40
N GLY A 72 4.57 9.11 -22.42
CA GLY A 72 3.78 10.34 -22.28
C GLY A 72 2.63 10.22 -21.29
N ALA A 73 1.45 10.69 -21.70
CA ALA A 73 0.21 10.63 -20.94
C ALA A 73 -0.44 9.25 -21.04
N ASN A 74 -1.04 8.78 -19.95
CA ASN A 74 -1.83 7.55 -19.96
C ASN A 74 -3.05 7.75 -20.88
N LEU A 75 -3.39 6.76 -21.70
CA LEU A 75 -4.52 6.87 -22.63
C LEU A 75 -5.87 7.05 -21.91
N VAL A 76 -6.00 6.51 -20.69
CA VAL A 76 -7.17 6.76 -19.82
C VAL A 76 -7.22 8.23 -19.43
N ASP A 77 -6.08 8.84 -19.05
CA ASP A 77 -6.01 10.26 -18.69
C ASP A 77 -6.49 11.15 -19.85
N CYS A 78 -6.07 10.85 -21.09
CA CYS A 78 -6.49 11.59 -22.28
C CYS A 78 -8.01 11.60 -22.49
N VAL A 79 -8.70 10.51 -22.12
CA VAL A 79 -10.16 10.45 -22.21
C VAL A 79 -10.77 11.11 -20.98
N TRP A 80 -10.29 10.78 -19.78
CA TRP A 80 -10.82 11.22 -18.48
C TRP A 80 -10.81 12.74 -18.31
N GLU A 81 -9.79 13.43 -18.83
CA GLU A 81 -9.71 14.89 -18.83
C GLU A 81 -10.81 15.55 -19.68
N ASN A 82 -11.33 14.84 -20.68
CA ASN A 82 -12.33 15.32 -21.62
C ASN A 82 -13.78 14.93 -21.26
N TRP A 83 -14.03 14.37 -20.07
CA TRP A 83 -15.40 14.08 -19.63
C TRP A 83 -16.19 15.39 -19.42
N GLU A 84 -17.42 15.41 -19.94
CA GLU A 84 -18.29 16.59 -19.94
C GLU A 84 -18.67 17.02 -18.52
N GLU A 85 -18.99 16.04 -17.67
CA GLU A 85 -19.34 16.28 -16.27
C GLU A 85 -18.11 16.58 -15.42
N ALA A 86 -18.07 17.77 -14.82
CA ALA A 86 -16.96 18.21 -13.98
C ALA A 86 -16.68 17.27 -12.79
N ALA A 87 -17.73 16.65 -12.21
CA ALA A 87 -17.59 15.68 -11.12
C ALA A 87 -16.94 14.36 -11.56
N SER A 88 -16.99 14.06 -12.85
CA SER A 88 -16.45 12.85 -13.47
C SER A 88 -15.08 13.07 -14.09
N ARG A 89 -14.54 14.31 -14.05
CA ARG A 89 -13.17 14.61 -14.48
C ARG A 89 -12.15 14.07 -13.48
N ARG A 90 -10.95 13.81 -13.99
CA ARG A 90 -9.81 13.36 -13.19
C ARG A 90 -9.58 14.30 -11.99
N PRO A 91 -9.63 13.80 -10.74
CA PRO A 91 -9.32 14.64 -9.59
C PRO A 91 -7.85 15.07 -9.62
N PRO A 92 -7.53 16.30 -9.16
CA PRO A 92 -6.14 16.72 -9.04
C PRO A 92 -5.40 15.85 -8.03
N ARG A 93 -4.08 15.69 -8.22
CA ARG A 93 -3.24 14.98 -7.25
C ARG A 93 -3.38 15.65 -5.87
N PRO A 94 -3.64 14.89 -4.80
CA PRO A 94 -3.63 15.42 -3.44
C PRO A 94 -2.29 16.07 -3.08
N ARG A 95 -2.36 17.21 -2.38
CA ARG A 95 -1.21 17.96 -1.86
C ARG A 95 -1.47 18.34 -0.41
N LYS A 96 -1.83 17.34 0.41
CA LYS A 96 -2.19 17.54 1.81
C LYS A 96 -0.97 17.97 2.64
N PRO A 97 -1.19 18.62 3.81
CA PRO A 97 -0.10 19.04 4.69
C PRO A 97 0.84 17.90 5.08
N ILE A 98 2.13 18.22 5.22
CA ILE A 98 3.15 17.30 5.71
C ILE A 98 3.50 17.63 7.16
N SER A 99 3.64 16.62 7.99
CA SER A 99 4.03 16.75 9.40
C SER A 99 5.35 16.02 9.68
N SER A 100 6.14 16.54 10.61
CA SER A 100 7.38 15.89 11.05
C SER A 100 7.12 14.88 12.16
N VAL A 101 7.88 13.79 12.13
CA VAL A 101 7.90 12.78 13.17
C VAL A 101 9.00 13.12 14.18
N PRO A 102 8.70 13.31 15.47
CA PRO A 102 9.70 13.60 16.48
C PRO A 102 10.75 12.48 16.61
N VAL A 103 12.01 12.87 16.84
CA VAL A 103 13.12 11.92 17.05
C VAL A 103 12.86 11.02 18.26
N SER A 104 12.16 11.51 19.29
CA SER A 104 11.75 10.71 20.45
C SER A 104 10.91 9.47 20.09
N PHE A 105 10.23 9.48 18.94
CA PHE A 105 9.53 8.32 18.40
C PHE A 105 10.31 7.65 17.27
N ALA A 106 10.89 8.43 16.34
CA ALA A 106 11.62 7.87 15.20
C ALA A 106 12.91 7.12 15.61
N GLY A 107 13.45 7.41 16.80
CA GLY A 107 14.68 6.82 17.35
C GLY A 107 15.98 7.30 16.70
N GLN A 108 15.88 7.87 15.50
CA GLN A 108 16.98 8.42 14.71
C GLN A 108 16.48 9.66 13.95
N THR A 109 17.37 10.62 13.76
CA THR A 109 17.19 11.76 12.86
C THR A 109 17.16 11.30 11.39
N TRP A 110 16.63 12.14 10.50
CA TRP A 110 16.66 11.83 9.06
C TRP A 110 18.08 11.86 8.50
N GLN A 111 18.95 12.70 9.08
CA GLN A 111 20.38 12.80 8.78
C GLN A 111 21.10 11.48 9.07
N GLU A 112 20.93 10.94 10.28
CA GLU A 112 21.54 9.64 10.65
C GLU A 112 21.06 8.51 9.73
N LYS A 113 19.77 8.52 9.35
CA LYS A 113 19.22 7.55 8.39
C LYS A 113 19.85 7.71 7.00
N LEU A 114 20.06 8.95 6.55
CA LEU A 114 20.73 9.26 5.27
C LEU A 114 22.21 8.84 5.28
N ASP A 115 22.92 9.05 6.39
CA ASP A 115 24.31 8.63 6.56
C ASP A 115 24.43 7.09 6.54
N ASN A 116 23.53 6.39 7.22
CA ASN A 116 23.46 4.92 7.17
C ASN A 116 23.20 4.42 5.74
N LEU A 117 22.30 5.07 5.01
CA LEU A 117 22.06 4.75 3.59
C LEU A 117 23.32 4.97 2.75
N ARG A 118 24.02 6.10 2.91
CA ARG A 118 25.26 6.40 2.18
C ARG A 118 26.38 5.42 2.52
N ALA A 119 26.50 4.98 3.76
CA ALA A 119 27.45 3.94 4.15
C ALA A 119 27.17 2.62 3.42
N GLN A 120 25.90 2.23 3.28
CA GLN A 120 25.52 1.06 2.47
C GLN A 120 25.82 1.28 0.98
N MET A 121 25.59 2.49 0.46
CA MET A 121 25.92 2.82 -0.93
C MET A 121 27.42 2.64 -1.23
N VAL A 122 28.29 3.06 -0.30
CA VAL A 122 29.74 2.87 -0.40
C VAL A 122 30.09 1.38 -0.40
N LYS A 123 29.50 0.59 0.50
CA LYS A 123 29.73 -0.85 0.61
C LYS A 123 29.36 -1.59 -0.68
N GLU A 124 28.23 -1.24 -1.29
CA GLU A 124 27.73 -1.88 -2.52
C GLU A 124 28.32 -1.27 -3.81
N ASN A 125 29.22 -0.29 -3.67
CA ASN A 125 29.86 0.45 -4.75
C ASN A 125 28.83 1.01 -5.76
N VAL A 126 27.84 1.73 -5.23
CA VAL A 126 26.84 2.48 -6.01
C VAL A 126 27.07 3.99 -5.86
N GLY A 127 26.71 4.72 -6.90
CA GLY A 127 26.80 6.18 -6.96
C GLY A 127 25.51 6.87 -6.52
N ALA A 128 24.38 6.23 -6.80
CA ALA A 128 23.06 6.76 -6.49
C ALA A 128 22.05 5.66 -6.12
N VAL A 129 21.01 6.04 -5.39
CA VAL A 129 19.82 5.24 -5.08
C VAL A 129 18.58 6.04 -5.46
N VAL A 130 17.66 5.42 -6.21
CA VAL A 130 16.37 6.04 -6.56
C VAL A 130 15.29 5.44 -5.68
N ILE A 131 14.59 6.30 -4.93
CA ILE A 131 13.53 5.89 -3.99
C ILE A 131 12.22 6.49 -4.46
N PHE A 132 11.24 5.61 -4.67
CA PHE A 132 9.91 5.95 -5.17
C PHE A 132 8.78 5.36 -4.31
N ALA A 133 9.10 4.41 -3.41
CA ALA A 133 8.15 3.90 -2.43
C ALA A 133 7.90 4.99 -1.38
N LEU A 134 6.66 5.48 -1.31
CA LEU A 134 6.34 6.68 -0.52
C LEU A 134 6.53 6.47 0.99
N ASP A 135 6.38 5.24 1.46
CA ASP A 135 6.64 4.86 2.85
C ASP A 135 8.14 4.87 3.19
N GLU A 136 9.01 4.50 2.24
CA GLU A 136 10.46 4.64 2.39
C GLU A 136 10.88 6.12 2.45
N ILE A 137 10.28 6.96 1.60
CA ILE A 137 10.53 8.41 1.60
C ILE A 137 10.09 9.03 2.93
N ALA A 138 8.87 8.72 3.37
CA ALA A 138 8.34 9.16 4.66
C ALA A 138 9.21 8.71 5.84
N TRP A 139 9.69 7.45 5.83
CA TRP A 139 10.53 6.91 6.89
C TRP A 139 11.94 7.53 6.92
N LEU A 140 12.59 7.67 5.75
CA LEU A 140 13.93 8.26 5.64
C LEU A 140 13.93 9.71 6.14
N LEU A 141 12.94 10.51 5.74
CA LEU A 141 12.87 11.93 6.04
C LEU A 141 12.27 12.27 7.41
N ASN A 142 11.77 11.27 8.14
CA ASN A 142 10.93 11.48 9.34
C ASN A 142 9.75 12.42 9.07
N LEU A 143 9.10 12.26 7.91
CA LEU A 143 7.94 13.06 7.52
C LEU A 143 6.73 12.15 7.30
N ARG A 144 5.52 12.67 7.48
CA ARG A 144 4.25 11.97 7.19
C ARG A 144 3.32 12.90 6.44
N GLY A 145 2.52 12.33 5.54
CA GLY A 145 1.50 13.03 4.78
C GLY A 145 0.16 12.34 4.90
N ASP A 146 -0.79 12.72 4.06
CA ASP A 146 -2.11 12.11 3.97
C ASP A 146 -2.61 12.15 2.51
N ASP A 147 -1.68 12.08 1.54
CA ASP A 147 -2.03 12.15 0.11
C ASP A 147 -2.72 10.88 -0.38
N ILE A 148 -2.53 9.75 0.30
CA ILE A 148 -3.16 8.46 0.00
C ILE A 148 -4.00 8.04 1.20
N SER A 149 -5.28 7.75 0.97
CA SER A 149 -6.17 7.28 2.03
C SER A 149 -5.56 6.12 2.82
N HIS A 150 -5.66 6.20 4.14
CA HIS A 150 -5.18 5.21 5.10
C HIS A 150 -3.66 5.05 5.23
N ASN A 151 -2.90 5.65 4.32
CA ASN A 151 -1.45 5.53 4.27
C ASN A 151 -0.84 6.91 4.53
N PRO A 152 -0.14 7.12 5.68
CA PRO A 152 0.33 8.44 6.08
C PRO A 152 1.58 8.89 5.31
N VAL A 153 1.46 8.94 3.99
CA VAL A 153 2.53 9.19 3.02
C VAL A 153 2.16 10.40 2.14
N PHE A 154 3.16 10.91 1.42
CA PHE A 154 3.01 12.03 0.50
C PHE A 154 3.69 11.71 -0.83
N PHE A 155 3.14 12.22 -1.93
CA PHE A 155 3.75 12.04 -3.25
C PHE A 155 5.10 12.77 -3.31
N ALA A 156 6.16 12.00 -3.54
CA ALA A 156 7.51 12.49 -3.74
C ALA A 156 8.38 11.43 -4.45
N TYR A 157 9.54 11.84 -4.94
CA TYR A 157 10.65 10.96 -5.30
C TYR A 157 11.92 11.45 -4.60
N LEU A 158 12.81 10.51 -4.28
CA LEU A 158 14.18 10.84 -3.86
C LEU A 158 15.20 10.26 -4.82
N VAL A 159 16.25 11.02 -5.07
CA VAL A 159 17.50 10.49 -5.62
C VAL A 159 18.63 10.84 -4.68
N VAL A 160 19.18 9.81 -4.04
CA VAL A 160 20.26 9.95 -3.07
C VAL A 160 21.57 9.69 -3.80
N THR A 161 22.43 10.71 -3.85
CA THR A 161 23.83 10.56 -4.25
C THR A 161 24.73 10.53 -3.01
N ARG A 162 26.04 10.34 -3.21
CA ARG A 162 27.02 10.37 -2.12
C ARG A 162 27.01 11.69 -1.34
N ASP A 163 26.73 12.81 -2.01
CA ASP A 163 26.87 14.15 -1.43
C ASP A 163 25.55 14.90 -1.33
N VAL A 164 24.61 14.65 -2.24
CA VAL A 164 23.35 15.41 -2.35
C VAL A 164 22.13 14.49 -2.28
N LEU A 165 21.13 14.90 -1.49
CA LEU A 165 19.78 14.35 -1.52
C LEU A 165 18.90 15.21 -2.44
N HIS A 166 18.46 14.67 -3.57
CA HIS A 166 17.49 15.35 -4.44
C HIS A 166 16.07 14.93 -4.04
N LEU A 167 15.25 15.88 -3.61
CA LEU A 167 13.85 15.68 -3.23
C LEU A 167 12.94 16.31 -4.28
N PHE A 168 12.15 15.49 -4.97
CA PHE A 168 11.15 15.92 -5.95
C PHE A 168 9.78 15.93 -5.27
N ILE A 169 9.23 17.11 -5.02
CA ILE A 169 8.01 17.27 -4.24
C ILE A 169 7.28 18.56 -4.62
N ASP A 170 5.95 18.56 -4.56
CA ASP A 170 5.17 19.79 -4.66
C ASP A 170 5.37 20.62 -3.38
N ALA A 171 5.96 21.81 -3.53
CA ALA A 171 6.34 22.68 -2.42
C ALA A 171 5.13 23.35 -1.73
N GLU A 172 4.10 23.68 -2.51
CA GLU A 172 2.84 24.21 -1.98
C GLU A 172 2.01 23.08 -1.36
N ARG A 173 2.10 22.97 -0.04
CA ARG A 173 1.29 22.06 0.78
C ARG A 173 0.30 22.90 1.60
N GLY A 174 -0.88 22.35 1.90
CA GLY A 174 -1.94 23.07 2.62
C GLY A 174 -1.50 23.64 3.98
N ALA A 175 -2.36 24.45 4.60
CA ALA A 175 -2.10 25.09 5.88
C ALA A 175 -1.66 24.09 6.98
N GLY A 176 -0.66 24.47 7.79
CA GLY A 176 -0.12 23.63 8.86
C GLY A 176 0.95 22.62 8.43
N SER A 177 1.35 22.63 7.15
CA SER A 177 2.50 21.85 6.69
C SER A 177 3.80 22.36 7.28
N VAL A 178 4.75 21.46 7.53
CA VAL A 178 6.15 21.79 7.84
C VAL A 178 6.73 22.64 6.71
N ASP A 179 7.48 23.68 7.08
CA ASP A 179 8.31 24.42 6.13
C ASP A 179 9.51 23.54 5.74
N LEU A 180 9.46 22.98 4.53
CA LEU A 180 10.52 22.10 4.03
C LEU A 180 11.84 22.84 3.78
N ALA A 181 11.82 24.15 3.56
CA ALA A 181 13.06 24.93 3.41
C ALA A 181 13.78 25.04 4.75
N GLU A 182 13.03 25.32 5.82
CA GLU A 182 13.56 25.37 7.19
C GLU A 182 13.95 23.98 7.69
N TYR A 183 13.10 22.96 7.50
CA TYR A 183 13.33 21.59 7.98
C TYR A 183 14.61 20.95 7.40
N PHE A 184 14.94 21.27 6.15
CA PHE A 184 16.18 20.82 5.49
C PHE A 184 17.31 21.86 5.53
N SER A 185 17.17 22.92 6.32
CA SER A 185 18.23 23.93 6.49
C SER A 185 19.36 23.33 7.33
N CYS A 186 20.38 22.81 6.67
CA CYS A 186 21.54 22.20 7.32
C CYS A 186 22.76 22.25 6.40
N ASP A 187 23.91 22.69 6.93
CA ASP A 187 25.16 22.77 6.16
C ASP A 187 25.80 21.39 5.92
N SER A 188 25.58 20.42 6.80
CA SER A 188 26.23 19.09 6.72
C SER A 188 25.50 18.11 5.80
N HIS A 189 24.23 18.35 5.49
CA HIS A 189 23.39 17.45 4.69
C HIS A 189 22.69 18.24 3.59
N LYS A 190 23.34 18.35 2.42
CA LYS A 190 22.80 19.10 1.30
C LYS A 190 21.55 18.43 0.71
N VAL A 191 20.42 19.14 0.76
CA VAL A 191 19.16 18.74 0.14
C VAL A 191 18.81 19.72 -0.99
N GLU A 192 18.66 19.21 -2.20
CA GLU A 192 18.17 19.99 -3.34
C GLU A 192 16.71 19.63 -3.60
N ARG A 193 15.84 20.64 -3.56
CA ARG A 193 14.40 20.48 -3.78
C ARG A 193 14.04 20.83 -5.22
N HIS A 194 13.24 19.98 -5.83
CA HIS A 194 12.76 20.07 -7.22
C HIS A 194 11.25 19.96 -7.24
N ALA A 195 10.58 20.45 -8.28
CA ALA A 195 9.15 20.20 -8.43
C ALA A 195 8.91 18.70 -8.69
N TYR A 196 7.79 18.16 -8.23
CA TYR A 196 7.46 16.75 -8.45
C TYR A 196 7.45 16.40 -9.95
N SER A 197 6.97 17.32 -10.79
CA SER A 197 6.90 17.17 -12.25
C SER A 197 8.26 16.97 -12.91
N ASP A 198 9.32 17.50 -12.32
CA ASP A 198 10.65 17.55 -12.94
C ASP A 198 11.34 16.20 -12.91
N PHE A 199 10.92 15.31 -12.00
CA PHE A 199 11.53 13.99 -11.82
C PHE A 199 11.60 13.19 -13.12
N ARG A 200 10.56 13.22 -13.96
CA ARG A 200 10.54 12.47 -15.23
C ARG A 200 11.57 13.00 -16.23
N GLY A 201 11.66 14.33 -16.36
CA GLY A 201 12.65 14.97 -17.22
C GLY A 201 14.05 14.67 -16.73
N TRP A 202 14.26 14.80 -15.43
CA TRP A 202 15.53 14.53 -14.76
C TRP A 202 16.01 13.08 -14.93
N MET A 203 15.11 12.10 -14.76
CA MET A 203 15.43 10.68 -15.01
C MET A 203 15.71 10.40 -16.50
N SER A 204 15.06 11.11 -17.42
CA SER A 204 15.33 10.95 -18.86
C SER A 204 16.71 11.53 -19.22
N GLU A 205 17.08 12.65 -18.59
CA GLU A 205 18.41 13.24 -18.70
C GLU A 205 19.49 12.33 -18.14
N LEU A 206 19.23 11.47 -17.15
CA LEU A 206 20.21 10.48 -16.69
C LEU A 206 20.75 9.56 -17.78
N LYS A 207 19.99 9.30 -18.86
CA LYS A 207 20.53 8.57 -20.02
C LYS A 207 21.73 9.29 -20.66
N GLY A 208 21.88 10.61 -20.44
CA GLY A 208 22.97 11.45 -20.93
C GLY A 208 23.73 12.27 -19.86
N ASN A 209 23.28 12.31 -18.60
CA ASN A 209 23.87 13.14 -17.55
C ASN A 209 25.06 12.43 -16.89
N ARG A 210 26.24 12.80 -17.36
CA ARG A 210 27.52 12.26 -16.89
C ARG A 210 27.73 12.36 -15.39
N ALA A 211 27.22 13.39 -14.69
CA ALA A 211 27.56 13.58 -13.27
C ALA A 211 27.07 12.45 -12.35
N ILE A 212 25.94 11.82 -12.68
CA ILE A 212 25.39 10.69 -11.90
C ILE A 212 25.92 9.36 -12.42
N LEU A 213 26.13 9.25 -13.74
CA LEU A 213 26.75 8.07 -14.35
C LEU A 213 28.25 7.94 -13.96
N GLU A 214 28.93 9.06 -13.70
CA GLU A 214 30.30 9.13 -13.19
C GLU A 214 30.41 8.75 -11.71
N ALA A 215 29.30 8.86 -10.95
CA ALA A 215 29.26 8.46 -9.54
C ALA A 215 29.21 6.94 -9.32
N GLY A 216 28.90 6.16 -10.37
CA GLY A 216 28.87 4.70 -10.34
C GLY A 216 27.51 4.11 -10.76
N ARG A 217 27.21 2.89 -10.31
CA ARG A 217 25.93 2.22 -10.58
C ARG A 217 24.78 2.88 -9.81
N VAL A 218 23.56 2.71 -10.30
CA VAL A 218 22.33 3.20 -9.70
C VAL A 218 21.56 2.03 -9.08
N TRP A 219 21.30 2.12 -7.78
CA TRP A 219 20.51 1.12 -7.05
C TRP A 219 19.02 1.33 -7.30
N LEU A 220 18.37 0.29 -7.82
CA LEU A 220 16.92 0.20 -8.04
C LEU A 220 16.39 -1.14 -7.51
N PRO A 221 15.27 -1.17 -6.74
CA PRO A 221 14.64 -2.42 -6.35
C PRO A 221 13.92 -3.11 -7.52
N PRO A 222 13.68 -4.44 -7.44
CA PRO A 222 12.91 -5.18 -8.45
C PRO A 222 11.46 -4.66 -8.64
N THR A 223 10.95 -3.91 -7.69
CA THR A 223 9.63 -3.25 -7.73
C THR A 223 9.63 -1.94 -8.53
N ALA A 224 10.73 -1.57 -9.19
CA ALA A 224 10.78 -0.39 -10.03
C ALA A 224 9.87 -0.55 -11.27
N SER A 225 9.19 0.53 -11.63
CA SER A 225 8.41 0.59 -12.86
C SER A 225 9.29 0.42 -14.09
N TYR A 226 8.70 -0.01 -15.20
CA TYR A 226 9.39 -0.15 -16.47
C TYR A 226 10.08 1.16 -16.89
N ALA A 227 9.39 2.30 -16.72
CA ALA A 227 9.92 3.62 -17.05
C ALA A 227 11.18 3.97 -16.24
N LEU A 228 11.21 3.64 -14.95
CA LEU A 228 12.38 3.90 -14.09
C LEU A 228 13.57 3.03 -14.46
N MET A 229 13.34 1.73 -14.66
CA MET A 229 14.41 0.82 -15.08
C MET A 229 14.94 1.19 -16.46
N ASP A 230 14.06 1.46 -17.43
CA ASP A 230 14.46 1.85 -18.78
C ASP A 230 15.22 3.17 -18.83
N ALA A 231 14.95 4.11 -17.90
CA ALA A 231 15.67 5.36 -17.78
C ALA A 231 17.17 5.18 -17.49
N ILE A 232 17.59 4.04 -16.92
CA ILE A 232 18.98 3.77 -16.56
C ILE A 232 19.62 2.78 -17.57
N PRO A 233 20.82 3.04 -18.11
CA PRO A 233 21.53 2.08 -18.96
C PRO A 233 21.76 0.74 -18.25
N VAL A 234 21.57 -0.38 -18.95
CA VAL A 234 21.63 -1.74 -18.37
C VAL A 234 22.92 -1.99 -17.57
N ASN A 235 24.07 -1.54 -18.09
CA ASN A 235 25.38 -1.71 -17.46
C ASN A 235 25.59 -0.87 -16.18
N LEU A 236 24.68 0.06 -15.89
CA LEU A 236 24.75 0.92 -14.71
C LEU A 236 23.67 0.56 -13.67
N ARG A 237 22.80 -0.40 -13.94
CA ARG A 237 21.79 -0.86 -12.99
C ARG A 237 22.44 -1.73 -11.92
N TYR A 238 22.16 -1.45 -10.66
CA TYR A 238 22.38 -2.35 -9.53
C TYR A 238 21.01 -2.72 -8.98
N ILE A 239 20.61 -3.97 -9.19
CA ILE A 239 19.26 -4.44 -8.88
C ILE A 239 19.30 -5.28 -7.62
N GLU A 240 18.83 -4.72 -6.51
CA GLU A 240 18.76 -5.37 -5.21
C GLU A 240 17.61 -4.80 -4.40
N ILE A 241 17.15 -5.52 -3.36
CA ILE A 241 16.11 -5.03 -2.44
C ILE A 241 16.47 -3.62 -1.94
N SER A 242 15.47 -2.74 -1.78
CA SER A 242 15.72 -1.39 -1.27
C SER A 242 16.40 -1.46 0.10
N PRO A 243 17.51 -0.72 0.31
CA PRO A 243 18.19 -0.68 1.60
C PRO A 243 17.29 -0.11 2.70
N LEU A 244 16.36 0.78 2.34
CA LEU A 244 15.41 1.38 3.27
C LEU A 244 14.29 0.41 3.65
N SER A 245 13.84 -0.44 2.72
CA SER A 245 12.86 -1.49 3.02
C SER A 245 13.38 -2.43 4.10
N SER A 246 14.62 -2.92 3.95
CA SER A 246 15.28 -3.78 4.93
C SER A 246 15.53 -3.06 6.25
N ALA A 247 16.01 -1.81 6.22
CA ALA A 247 16.30 -1.04 7.43
C ALA A 247 15.04 -0.77 8.27
N LYS A 248 13.94 -0.33 7.64
CA LYS A 248 12.67 -0.02 8.35
C LYS A 248 11.87 -1.26 8.72
N ALA A 249 12.22 -2.44 8.19
CA ALA A 249 11.59 -3.70 8.58
C ALA A 249 11.89 -4.02 10.06
N ILE A 250 13.11 -3.71 10.52
CA ILE A 250 13.58 -3.91 11.89
C ILE A 250 13.38 -2.61 12.68
N LYS A 251 12.46 -2.61 13.64
CA LYS A 251 12.10 -1.40 14.40
C LYS A 251 13.12 -1.17 15.51
N ASN A 252 13.53 0.08 15.71
CA ASN A 252 14.34 0.44 16.86
C ASN A 252 13.50 0.52 18.14
N GLU A 253 14.14 0.67 19.31
CA GLU A 253 13.45 0.67 20.60
C GLU A 253 12.40 1.79 20.75
N ALA A 254 12.63 2.98 20.16
CA ALA A 254 11.67 4.08 20.21
C ALA A 254 10.43 3.77 19.35
N GLU A 255 10.62 3.24 18.15
CA GLU A 255 9.55 2.78 17.27
C GLU A 255 8.75 1.64 17.93
N LEU A 256 9.43 0.65 18.54
CA LEU A 256 8.82 -0.45 19.28
C LEU A 256 7.99 0.05 20.46
N ALA A 257 8.52 1.00 21.25
CA ALA A 257 7.79 1.59 22.38
C ALA A 257 6.51 2.30 21.91
N GLY A 258 6.59 3.09 20.84
CA GLY A 258 5.42 3.74 20.27
C GLY A 258 4.40 2.77 19.69
N MET A 259 4.83 1.68 19.04
CA MET A 259 3.92 0.62 18.57
C MET A 259 3.21 -0.08 19.73
N ARG A 260 3.91 -0.37 20.84
CA ARG A 260 3.29 -0.97 22.05
C ARG A 260 2.23 -0.04 22.65
N GLN A 261 2.55 1.25 22.80
CA GLN A 261 1.59 2.25 23.28
C GLN A 261 0.38 2.38 22.36
N THR A 262 0.63 2.41 21.05
CA THR A 262 -0.42 2.50 20.02
C THR A 262 -1.35 1.29 20.09
N ASN A 263 -0.82 0.08 20.18
CA ASN A 263 -1.62 -1.13 20.30
C ASN A 263 -2.40 -1.17 21.61
N LEU A 264 -1.85 -0.67 22.72
CA LEU A 264 -2.57 -0.55 23.98
C LEU A 264 -3.79 0.37 23.84
N VAL A 265 -3.61 1.57 23.30
CA VAL A 265 -4.68 2.56 23.10
C VAL A 265 -5.75 2.02 22.15
N ASP A 266 -5.35 1.43 21.01
CA ASP A 266 -6.30 0.84 20.05
C ASP A 266 -7.06 -0.36 20.64
N SER A 267 -6.40 -1.14 21.50
CA SER A 267 -7.05 -2.26 22.19
C SER A 267 -8.13 -1.79 23.16
N LEU A 268 -7.94 -0.65 23.84
CA LEU A 268 -8.98 -0.05 24.70
C LEU A 268 -10.19 0.37 23.87
N ALA A 269 -9.96 1.02 22.72
CA ALA A 269 -11.04 1.37 21.78
C ALA A 269 -11.80 0.13 21.29
N LEU A 270 -11.09 -0.97 21.00
CA LEU A 270 -11.73 -2.24 20.62
C LEU A 270 -12.52 -2.86 21.78
N CYS A 271 -12.02 -2.79 23.02
CA CYS A 271 -12.76 -3.25 24.20
C CYS A 271 -14.06 -2.47 24.39
N ASP A 272 -14.03 -1.14 24.25
CA ASP A 272 -15.23 -0.29 24.32
C ASP A 272 -16.23 -0.66 23.23
N PHE A 273 -15.76 -0.90 22.00
CA PHE A 273 -16.59 -1.38 20.91
C PHE A 273 -17.24 -2.74 21.20
N LEU A 274 -16.48 -3.71 21.69
CA LEU A 274 -17.00 -5.05 21.99
C LEU A 274 -17.97 -5.04 23.17
N ALA A 275 -17.75 -4.16 24.16
CA ALA A 275 -18.67 -3.95 25.26
C ALA A 275 -19.99 -3.34 24.76
N TRP A 276 -19.90 -2.28 23.94
CA TRP A 276 -21.07 -1.68 23.31
C TRP A 276 -21.85 -2.66 22.42
N LEU A 277 -21.15 -3.48 21.62
CA LEU A 277 -21.74 -4.52 20.78
C LEU A 277 -22.57 -5.51 21.60
N LYS A 278 -22.07 -5.89 22.79
CA LYS A 278 -22.79 -6.75 23.73
C LYS A 278 -24.04 -6.07 24.29
N ASP A 279 -23.97 -4.78 24.59
CA ASP A 279 -25.10 -4.03 25.16
C ASP A 279 -26.25 -3.91 24.16
N ILE A 280 -25.96 -3.51 22.91
CA ILE A 280 -26.98 -3.33 21.86
C ILE A 280 -27.62 -4.66 21.39
N THR A 281 -27.00 -5.79 21.72
CA THR A 281 -27.49 -7.13 21.36
C THR A 281 -28.11 -7.87 22.55
N SER A 282 -28.09 -7.28 23.74
CA SER A 282 -28.68 -7.87 24.94
C SER A 282 -30.19 -7.64 25.00
N PRO A 283 -31.02 -8.67 25.20
CA PRO A 283 -32.49 -8.55 25.16
C PRO A 283 -33.11 -7.66 26.26
N ALA A 284 -32.35 -7.26 27.27
CA ALA A 284 -32.79 -6.36 28.35
C ALA A 284 -32.69 -4.86 28.02
N GLN A 285 -32.05 -4.48 26.90
CA GLN A 285 -31.86 -3.09 26.47
C GLN A 285 -32.36 -2.80 25.05
N SER A 286 -33.17 -3.68 24.46
CA SER A 286 -34.01 -3.26 23.33
C SER A 286 -34.95 -2.17 23.83
N PRO A 287 -34.87 -0.90 23.35
CA PRO A 287 -35.79 0.12 23.78
C PRO A 287 -37.17 -0.26 23.24
N ALA A 288 -38.00 -0.85 24.11
CA ALA A 288 -39.42 -0.91 23.88
C ALA A 288 -39.98 0.49 24.12
N GLY A 289 -40.24 1.23 23.05
CA GLY A 289 -41.04 2.45 23.10
C GLY A 289 -40.33 3.71 22.65
N ASP A 290 -40.92 4.33 21.63
CA ASP A 290 -40.83 5.74 21.24
C ASP A 290 -39.62 6.20 20.42
N GLY A 291 -39.80 6.16 19.09
CA GLY A 291 -39.61 7.37 18.28
C GLY A 291 -38.21 7.71 17.78
N ALA A 292 -37.19 6.88 18.05
CA ALA A 292 -35.90 6.98 17.35
C ALA A 292 -35.58 5.66 16.65
N ALA A 293 -36.36 5.35 15.60
CA ALA A 293 -35.86 4.51 14.54
C ALA A 293 -34.66 5.25 13.92
N SER A 294 -33.43 4.97 14.39
CA SER A 294 -32.30 5.12 13.50
C SER A 294 -32.59 4.18 12.34
N SER A 295 -32.89 4.75 11.18
CA SER A 295 -33.42 4.10 9.99
C SER A 295 -32.44 3.12 9.32
N ASP A 296 -31.50 2.55 10.06
CA ASP A 296 -30.51 1.64 9.50
C ASP A 296 -29.91 0.68 10.56
N PRO A 297 -30.50 -0.52 10.75
CA PRO A 297 -29.89 -1.60 11.53
C PRO A 297 -28.54 -2.08 10.95
N CYS A 298 -28.26 -1.82 9.67
CA CYS A 298 -26.96 -2.09 9.04
C CYS A 298 -25.96 -0.95 9.26
N GLY A 299 -26.43 0.30 9.39
CA GLY A 299 -25.62 1.51 9.50
C GLY A 299 -24.90 1.69 10.84
N VAL A 300 -25.33 0.98 11.88
CA VAL A 300 -24.76 1.09 13.24
C VAL A 300 -23.56 0.14 13.46
N VAL A 301 -23.43 -0.94 12.67
CA VAL A 301 -22.28 -1.89 12.73
C VAL A 301 -21.08 -1.40 11.89
N ALA A 302 -21.19 -0.19 11.32
CA ALA A 302 -20.24 0.36 10.36
C ALA A 302 -19.28 1.43 10.91
N ASP A 303 -19.37 1.86 12.18
CA ASP A 303 -18.52 2.97 12.66
C ASP A 303 -17.49 2.68 13.77
N PRO A 304 -16.67 1.60 13.68
CA PRO A 304 -15.37 1.54 14.35
C PRO A 304 -14.50 2.82 14.19
N PRO A 305 -14.56 3.56 13.06
CA PRO A 305 -13.94 4.87 12.97
C PRO A 305 -14.37 5.86 14.06
N ARG A 306 -15.64 5.90 14.48
CA ARG A 306 -16.11 6.80 15.55
C ARG A 306 -15.49 6.51 16.91
N ILE A 307 -15.29 5.23 17.23
CA ILE A 307 -14.69 4.83 18.52
C ILE A 307 -13.19 5.09 18.50
N ARG A 308 -12.52 4.78 17.38
CA ARG A 308 -11.09 5.12 17.21
C ARG A 308 -10.83 6.61 17.09
N ALA A 309 -11.78 7.41 16.59
CA ALA A 309 -11.63 8.85 16.49
C ALA A 309 -11.51 9.53 17.87
N ALA A 310 -12.09 8.91 18.91
CA ALA A 310 -11.94 9.35 20.30
C ALA A 310 -10.62 8.89 20.94
N ALA A 311 -9.92 7.92 20.34
CA ALA A 311 -8.68 7.39 20.87
C ALA A 311 -7.54 8.41 20.74
N GLU A 312 -6.77 8.57 21.81
CA GLU A 312 -5.69 9.56 21.86
C GLU A 312 -4.67 9.31 20.74
N GLY A 313 -4.33 10.39 20.01
CA GLY A 313 -3.30 10.34 18.97
C GLY A 313 -3.72 9.65 17.67
N CYS A 314 -4.96 9.18 17.54
CA CYS A 314 -5.52 8.62 16.32
C CYS A 314 -5.59 9.70 15.22
N LYS A 315 -5.18 9.32 14.01
CA LYS A 315 -5.09 10.16 12.80
C LYS A 315 -6.01 9.68 11.69
N GLY A 316 -6.72 8.58 11.89
CA GLY A 316 -7.61 7.96 10.91
C GLY A 316 -7.44 6.44 10.89
N LEU A 317 -8.11 5.78 9.96
CA LEU A 317 -8.02 4.33 9.80
C LEU A 317 -6.76 3.93 9.03
N SER A 318 -6.19 2.76 9.34
CA SER A 318 -5.08 2.16 8.59
C SER A 318 -5.51 1.37 7.36
N PHE A 319 -6.80 1.06 7.23
CA PHE A 319 -7.46 0.52 6.04
C PHE A 319 -8.98 0.68 6.18
N ALA A 320 -9.72 0.47 5.08
CA ALA A 320 -11.18 0.43 5.11
C ALA A 320 -11.63 -0.75 5.97
N THR A 321 -12.38 -0.47 7.04
CA THR A 321 -12.84 -1.49 7.98
C THR A 321 -13.71 -2.54 7.29
N ILE A 322 -13.45 -3.82 7.59
CA ILE A 322 -14.25 -4.96 7.17
C ILE A 322 -15.17 -5.28 8.33
N SER A 323 -16.48 -5.22 8.08
CA SER A 323 -17.52 -5.48 9.08
C SER A 323 -18.50 -6.49 8.49
N GLY A 324 -18.18 -7.77 8.65
CA GLY A 324 -18.89 -8.89 8.04
C GLY A 324 -19.85 -9.56 9.02
N ILE A 325 -21.13 -9.61 8.67
CA ILE A 325 -22.17 -10.31 9.43
C ILE A 325 -22.57 -11.58 8.68
N ASP A 326 -22.59 -12.69 9.40
CA ASP A 326 -22.97 -14.02 8.90
C ASP A 326 -22.23 -14.36 7.59
N GLU A 327 -22.92 -14.66 6.49
CA GLU A 327 -22.26 -15.05 5.23
C GLU A 327 -21.39 -13.94 4.62
N ASN A 328 -21.61 -12.66 4.98
CA ASN A 328 -20.75 -11.58 4.51
C ASN A 328 -19.35 -11.67 5.13
N GLY A 329 -19.21 -12.31 6.30
CA GLY A 329 -17.92 -12.60 6.91
C GLY A 329 -17.07 -13.62 6.13
N ALA A 330 -17.67 -14.38 5.20
CA ALA A 330 -16.94 -15.30 4.33
C ALA A 330 -16.30 -14.61 3.11
N ILE A 331 -16.64 -13.35 2.84
CA ILE A 331 -16.05 -12.54 1.77
C ILE A 331 -14.82 -11.82 2.35
N ILE A 332 -13.63 -12.28 1.99
CA ILE A 332 -12.36 -11.87 2.63
C ILE A 332 -12.17 -10.34 2.68
N HIS A 333 -12.44 -9.64 1.58
CA HIS A 333 -12.38 -8.17 1.51
C HIS A 333 -13.78 -7.57 1.38
N TYR A 334 -14.67 -7.92 2.32
CA TYR A 334 -16.04 -7.39 2.34
C TYR A 334 -16.07 -5.91 2.74
N HIS A 335 -16.71 -5.09 1.91
CA HIS A 335 -17.03 -3.69 2.23
C HIS A 335 -18.54 -3.48 2.20
N VAL A 336 -19.12 -3.08 3.33
CA VAL A 336 -20.57 -2.86 3.50
C VAL A 336 -21.09 -1.87 2.45
N GLY A 337 -20.34 -0.80 2.17
CA GLY A 337 -20.73 0.24 1.21
C GLY A 337 -20.83 -0.22 -0.24
N ASP A 338 -20.14 -1.31 -0.60
CA ASP A 338 -20.15 -1.88 -1.95
C ASP A 338 -21.15 -3.05 -2.08
N SER A 339 -21.77 -3.45 -0.96
CA SER A 339 -22.63 -4.62 -0.90
C SER A 339 -24.03 -4.33 -1.43
N THR A 340 -24.53 -5.19 -2.31
CA THR A 340 -25.94 -5.18 -2.76
C THR A 340 -26.88 -5.88 -1.78
N ASN A 341 -26.34 -6.55 -0.75
CA ASN A 341 -27.12 -7.30 0.24
C ASN A 341 -26.47 -7.24 1.65
N PRO A 342 -26.41 -6.06 2.28
CA PRO A 342 -25.92 -5.94 3.65
C PRO A 342 -26.84 -6.70 4.62
N ARG A 343 -26.24 -7.47 5.54
CA ARG A 343 -26.97 -8.25 6.55
C ARG A 343 -27.15 -7.45 7.85
N PRO A 344 -28.34 -7.43 8.45
CA PRO A 344 -28.53 -6.81 9.76
C PRO A 344 -27.92 -7.69 10.86
N LEU A 345 -27.37 -7.07 11.90
CA LEU A 345 -26.95 -7.80 13.09
C LEU A 345 -28.17 -8.31 13.86
N THR A 346 -28.18 -9.60 14.21
CA THR A 346 -29.26 -10.20 15.01
C THR A 346 -28.75 -10.72 16.35
N ALA A 347 -29.68 -11.12 17.23
CA ALA A 347 -29.35 -11.77 18.51
C ALA A 347 -28.75 -13.19 18.36
N ASN A 348 -28.60 -13.68 17.12
CA ASN A 348 -27.98 -14.96 16.81
C ASN A 348 -27.12 -14.88 15.54
N SER A 349 -26.25 -13.88 15.45
CA SER A 349 -25.35 -13.67 14.31
C SER A 349 -23.88 -13.93 14.67
N MET A 350 -23.14 -14.46 13.70
CA MET A 350 -21.68 -14.46 13.72
C MET A 350 -21.19 -13.14 13.13
N TYR A 351 -20.25 -12.48 13.80
CA TYR A 351 -19.78 -11.16 13.42
C TYR A 351 -18.26 -11.12 13.37
N LEU A 352 -17.72 -10.69 12.23
CA LEU A 352 -16.30 -10.45 12.00
C LEU A 352 -16.07 -8.96 11.84
N ILE A 353 -15.10 -8.46 12.59
CA ILE A 353 -14.56 -7.10 12.43
C ILE A 353 -13.06 -7.18 12.18
N ASP A 354 -12.62 -6.69 11.03
CA ASP A 354 -11.20 -6.44 10.74
C ASP A 354 -10.99 -4.94 10.58
N SER A 355 -10.16 -4.36 11.44
CA SER A 355 -10.03 -2.92 11.52
C SER A 355 -8.70 -2.47 12.14
N GLY A 356 -8.33 -1.23 11.88
CA GLY A 356 -7.11 -0.65 12.44
C GLY A 356 -7.04 0.86 12.30
N GLY A 357 -6.14 1.47 13.05
CA GLY A 357 -5.92 2.91 13.10
C GLY A 357 -4.49 3.30 12.74
N GLN A 358 -4.35 4.51 12.19
CA GLN A 358 -3.10 5.24 12.12
C GLN A 358 -3.02 6.15 13.35
N TYR A 359 -1.92 6.07 14.09
CA TYR A 359 -1.65 6.89 15.26
C TYR A 359 -0.35 7.66 15.07
N SER A 360 -0.15 8.69 15.88
CA SER A 360 1.07 9.50 15.84
C SER A 360 2.35 8.69 16.09
N THR A 361 2.22 7.52 16.74
CA THR A 361 3.32 6.66 17.19
C THR A 361 3.22 5.21 16.66
N GLY A 362 2.37 4.93 15.68
CA GLY A 362 2.24 3.57 15.16
C GLY A 362 1.00 3.33 14.32
N THR A 363 0.86 2.09 13.87
CA THR A 363 -0.25 1.62 13.04
C THR A 363 -0.78 0.33 13.63
N THR A 364 -2.10 0.15 13.69
CA THR A 364 -2.71 -1.11 14.14
C THR A 364 -3.43 -1.82 13.01
N ASN A 365 -3.58 -3.13 13.18
CA ASN A 365 -4.42 -4.00 12.39
C ASN A 365 -4.86 -5.16 13.30
N VAL A 366 -6.17 -5.32 13.49
CA VAL A 366 -6.72 -6.35 14.37
C VAL A 366 -8.05 -6.86 13.84
N THR A 367 -8.13 -8.19 13.76
CA THR A 367 -9.37 -8.90 13.47
C THR A 367 -9.92 -9.58 14.72
N ARG A 368 -11.24 -9.52 14.92
CA ARG A 368 -11.97 -10.33 15.90
C ARG A 368 -13.21 -10.92 15.25
N THR A 369 -13.48 -12.17 15.60
CA THR A 369 -14.73 -12.85 15.26
C THR A 369 -15.44 -13.21 16.56
N VAL A 370 -16.69 -12.78 16.68
CA VAL A 370 -17.54 -13.04 17.85
C VAL A 370 -18.86 -13.63 17.38
N HIS A 371 -19.53 -14.34 18.28
CA HIS A 371 -20.92 -14.75 18.05
C HIS A 371 -21.81 -14.01 19.04
N VAL A 372 -22.79 -13.29 18.51
CA VAL A 372 -23.86 -12.66 19.28
C VAL A 372 -24.97 -13.70 19.40
N GLY A 373 -25.00 -14.48 20.48
CA GLY A 373 -25.97 -15.55 20.69
C GLY A 373 -25.33 -16.92 20.91
N THR A 374 -25.94 -17.98 20.37
CA THR A 374 -25.41 -19.35 20.49
C THR A 374 -24.85 -19.83 19.15
N PRO A 375 -23.53 -20.02 19.00
CA PRO A 375 -22.95 -20.52 17.77
C PRO A 375 -23.30 -21.99 17.51
N THR A 376 -23.33 -22.37 16.23
CA THR A 376 -23.50 -23.76 15.81
C THR A 376 -22.26 -24.59 16.16
N VAL A 377 -22.36 -25.92 16.05
CA VAL A 377 -21.22 -26.83 16.24
C VAL A 377 -20.12 -26.52 15.22
N GLU A 378 -20.47 -26.39 13.94
CA GLU A 378 -19.55 -26.08 12.84
C GLU A 378 -18.82 -24.75 13.06
N GLN A 379 -19.53 -23.66 13.39
CA GLN A 379 -18.92 -22.36 13.69
C GLN A 379 -17.90 -22.44 14.83
N ARG A 380 -18.17 -23.24 15.87
CA ARG A 380 -17.25 -23.44 16.99
C ARG A 380 -16.03 -24.25 16.58
N GLU A 381 -16.21 -25.28 15.78
CA GLU A 381 -15.12 -26.12 15.28
C GLU A 381 -14.16 -25.30 14.40
N ASP A 382 -14.68 -24.58 13.42
CA ASP A 382 -13.89 -23.75 12.51
C ASP A 382 -13.15 -22.62 13.25
N PHE A 383 -13.85 -21.90 14.14
CA PHE A 383 -13.22 -20.89 14.98
C PHE A 383 -12.08 -21.48 15.82
N THR A 384 -12.28 -22.68 16.37
CA THR A 384 -11.29 -23.35 17.21
C THR A 384 -10.09 -23.81 16.38
N HIS A 385 -10.28 -24.24 15.13
CA HIS A 385 -9.17 -24.57 14.22
C HIS A 385 -8.30 -23.34 13.92
N VAL A 386 -8.93 -22.20 13.58
CA VAL A 386 -8.21 -20.94 13.36
C VAL A 386 -7.48 -20.48 14.62
N LEU A 387 -8.13 -20.54 15.78
CA LEU A 387 -7.51 -20.17 17.05
C LEU A 387 -6.31 -21.07 17.39
N LYS A 388 -6.40 -22.37 17.12
CA LYS A 388 -5.29 -23.31 17.30
C LYS A 388 -4.09 -22.92 16.45
N ALA A 389 -4.29 -22.68 15.15
CA ALA A 389 -3.22 -22.25 14.25
C ALA A 389 -2.58 -20.93 14.72
N LEU A 390 -3.40 -19.94 15.09
CA LEU A 390 -2.91 -18.66 15.62
C LEU A 390 -2.04 -18.83 16.86
N ILE A 391 -2.47 -19.65 17.84
CA ILE A 391 -1.70 -19.92 19.05
C ILE A 391 -0.41 -20.68 18.72
N SER A 392 -0.49 -21.69 17.83
CA SER A 392 0.68 -22.45 17.38
C SER A 392 1.75 -21.53 16.83
N LEU A 393 1.39 -20.64 15.89
CA LEU A 393 2.34 -19.69 15.31
C LEU A 393 2.84 -18.66 16.34
N ALA A 394 1.95 -18.11 17.17
CA ALA A 394 2.31 -17.08 18.15
C ALA A 394 3.24 -17.58 19.27
N THR A 395 3.28 -18.89 19.52
CA THR A 395 4.11 -19.52 20.56
C THR A 395 5.27 -20.36 20.00
N LEU A 396 5.40 -20.41 18.67
CA LEU A 396 6.44 -21.16 17.99
C LEU A 396 7.82 -20.56 18.26
N LEU A 397 8.78 -21.43 18.61
CA LEU A 397 10.20 -21.08 18.64
C LEU A 397 10.85 -21.52 17.33
N PHE A 398 11.54 -20.60 16.66
CA PHE A 398 12.24 -20.86 15.40
C PHE A 398 13.62 -20.17 15.39
N PRO A 399 14.61 -20.70 14.65
CA PRO A 399 15.93 -20.06 14.53
C PRO A 399 15.85 -18.69 13.85
N ASP A 400 16.73 -17.78 14.26
CA ASP A 400 16.95 -16.51 13.58
C ASP A 400 17.30 -16.73 12.10
N GLY A 401 16.76 -15.88 11.22
CA GLY A 401 16.89 -16.03 9.76
C GLY A 401 15.89 -16.99 9.10
N THR A 402 15.00 -17.64 9.85
CA THR A 402 13.88 -18.42 9.27
C THR A 402 12.94 -17.48 8.50
N THR A 403 12.59 -17.83 7.25
CA THR A 403 11.72 -16.99 6.42
C THR A 403 10.25 -17.12 6.84
N GLY A 404 9.46 -16.05 6.68
CA GLY A 404 8.02 -16.07 6.99
C GLY A 404 7.25 -17.14 6.22
N THR A 405 7.63 -17.43 4.97
CA THR A 405 7.02 -18.49 4.15
C THR A 405 7.20 -19.88 4.76
N ALA A 406 8.30 -20.14 5.47
CA ALA A 406 8.48 -21.42 6.16
C ALA A 406 7.58 -21.56 7.39
N LEU A 407 7.08 -20.43 7.93
CA LEU A 407 6.18 -20.41 9.09
C LEU A 407 4.70 -20.51 8.69
N ASP A 408 4.35 -20.23 7.43
CA ASP A 408 2.97 -20.22 6.91
C ASP A 408 2.25 -21.58 7.01
N VAL A 409 3.01 -22.68 6.99
CA VAL A 409 2.48 -24.05 7.09
C VAL A 409 2.06 -24.44 8.52
N VAL A 410 2.49 -23.67 9.53
CA VAL A 410 2.23 -23.91 10.96
C VAL A 410 0.89 -23.32 11.37
#